data_AF-A0A8J8C394-F1
#
_entry.id   AF-A0A8J8C394-F1
#
_cell.length_a   1.000
_cell.length_b   1.000
_cell.length_c   1.000
_cell.angle_alpha   90.00
_cell.angle_beta   90.00
_cell.angle_gamma   90.00
#
_symmetry.space_group_name_H-M   'P 1'
#
loop_
_entity.id
_entity.type
_entity.pdbx_description
1 polymer ?
#
loop_
_entity_poly.entity_id
_entity_poly.type
_entity_poly.pdbx_seq_one_letter_code
_entity_poly.pdbx_strand_id
1 'polypeptide(L)' 'EKRLVAMFDKVWMKAQEKKISLRTAAYVVAIERIAEVYGYRGVFP' A
#
# COMPACT_ATOMS: atom_id res chain seq x y z
N GLU A 1 -8.87 16.47 4.15
CA GLU A 1 -9.71 15.32 4.59
C GLU A 1 -9.86 14.22 3.54
N LYS A 2 -10.43 14.49 2.35
CA LYS A 2 -10.68 13.48 1.28
C LYS A 2 -9.52 12.51 1.00
N ARG A 3 -8.27 13.00 1.00
CA ARG A 3 -7.08 12.18 0.76
C ARG A 3 -6.83 11.15 1.87
N LEU A 4 -7.02 11.53 3.14
CA LEU A 4 -6.83 10.64 4.27
C LEU A 4 -7.88 9.52 4.27
N VAL A 5 -9.14 9.87 4.01
CA VAL A 5 -10.24 8.89 3.89
C VAL A 5 -9.92 7.88 2.78
N ALA A 6 -9.58 8.35 1.58
CA ALA A 6 -9.23 7.47 0.46
C ALA A 6 -7.99 6.59 0.74
N MET A 7 -7.02 7.06 1.54
CA MET A 7 -5.87 6.23 1.95
C MET A 7 -6.28 5.19 2.99
N PHE A 8 -7.14 5.56 3.93
CA PHE A 8 -7.66 4.65 4.94
C PHE A 8 -8.48 3.53 4.30
N ASP A 9 -9.34 3.85 3.34
CA ASP A 9 -10.12 2.85 2.60
C ASP A 9 -9.23 1.81 1.91
N LYS A 10 -8.11 2.25 1.31
CA LYS A 10 -7.13 1.34 0.69
C LYS A 10 -6.49 0.40 1.71
N VAL A 11 -6.14 0.91 2.91
CA VAL A 11 -5.57 0.08 3.99
C VAL A 11 -6.62 -0.89 4.51
N TRP A 12 -7.85 -0.43 4.70
CA TRP A 12 -8.97 -1.25 5.14
C TRP A 12 -9.24 -2.40 4.18
N MET A 13 -9.38 -2.11 2.89
CA MET A 13 -9.58 -3.12 1.85
C MET A 13 -8.44 -4.16 1.85
N LYS A 14 -7.19 -3.71 1.91
CA LYS A 14 -6.01 -4.60 1.92
C LYS A 14 -5.96 -5.49 3.18
N ALA A 15 -6.37 -4.96 4.33
CA ALA A 15 -6.45 -5.71 5.58
C ALA A 15 -7.48 -6.85 5.49
N GLN A 16 -8.65 -6.59 4.90
CA GLN A 16 -9.70 -7.59 4.70
C GLN A 16 -9.29 -8.65 3.67
N GLU A 17 -8.75 -8.23 2.52
CA GLU A 17 -8.31 -9.11 1.44
C GLU A 17 -7.25 -10.12 1.93
N LYS A 18 -6.25 -9.65 2.68
CA LYS A 18 -5.13 -10.48 3.16
C LYS A 18 -5.37 -11.07 4.55
N LYS A 19 -6.49 -10.76 5.21
CA LYS A 19 -6.82 -11.16 6.60
C LYS A 19 -5.69 -10.83 7.59
N ILE A 20 -5.20 -9.59 7.53
CA ILE A 20 -4.10 -9.08 8.37
C ILE A 20 -4.55 -7.88 9.20
N SER A 21 -3.77 -7.55 10.23
CA SER A 21 -4.02 -6.34 11.03
C SER A 21 -3.92 -5.07 10.18
N LEU A 22 -4.67 -4.03 10.55
CA LEU A 22 -4.63 -2.72 9.87
C LEU A 22 -3.23 -2.10 9.88
N ARG A 23 -2.47 -2.30 10.96
CA ARG A 23 -1.07 -1.86 11.05
C ARG A 23 -0.22 -2.54 9.98
N THR A 24 -0.31 -3.87 9.86
CA THR A 24 0.42 -4.63 8.84
C THR A 24 -0.03 -4.23 7.43
N ALA A 25 -1.33 -4.06 7.21
CA ALA A 25 -1.87 -3.63 5.92
C ALA A 25 -1.36 -2.24 5.50
N ALA A 26 -1.18 -1.31 6.44
CA ALA A 26 -0.58 0.00 6.15
C ALA A 26 0.86 -0.13 5.62
N TYR A 27 1.67 -1.00 6.23
CA TYR A 27 3.01 -1.30 5.73
C TYR A 27 2.99 -1.96 4.35
N VAL A 28 2.07 -2.90 4.13
CA VAL A 28 1.89 -3.55 2.81
C VAL A 28 1.58 -2.51 1.74
N VAL A 29 0.61 -1.62 1.96
CA VAL A 29 0.25 -0.56 1.00
C VAL A 29 1.43 0.39 0.74
N ALA A 30 2.25 0.69 1.75
CA ALA A 30 3.43 1.52 1.59
C ALA A 30 4.50 0.84 0.74
N ILE A 31 4.79 -0.43 1.01
CA ILE A 31 5.80 -1.22 0.28
C ILE A 31 5.36 -1.46 -1.16
N GLU A 32 4.09 -1.79 -1.41
CA GLU A 32 3.56 -2.00 -2.76
C GLU A 32 3.80 -0.78 -3.67
N ARG A 33 3.58 0.44 -3.16
CA ARG A 33 3.85 1.67 -3.92
C ARG A 33 5.32 1.84 -4.28
N ILE A 34 6.21 1.50 -3.34
CA ILE A 34 7.65 1.59 -3.55
C ILE A 34 8.07 0.56 -4.60
N ALA A 35 7.63 -0.69 -4.43
CA ALA A 35 7.94 -1.79 -5.33
C ALA A 35 7.44 -1.52 -6.76
N GLU A 36 6.24 -0.96 -6.91
CA GLU A 36 5.68 -0.54 -8.19
C GLU A 36 6.59 0.48 -8.90
N VAL A 37 7.09 1.50 -8.18
CA VAL A 37 8.03 2.48 -8.73
C VAL A 37 9.35 1.85 -9.15
N TYR A 38 9.91 0.92 -8.35
CA TYR A 38 11.10 0.19 -8.73
C TYR A 38 10.87 -0.72 -9.95
N GLY A 39 9.68 -1.33 -10.06
CA GLY A 39 9.29 -2.11 -11.24
C GLY A 39 9.26 -1.27 -12.50
N TYR A 40 8.74 -0.03 -12.44
CA TYR A 40 8.75 0.88 -13.58
C TYR A 40 10.13 1.41 -13.95
N ARG A 41 10.95 1.74 -12.96
CA ARG A 41 12.30 2.30 -13.19
C ARG A 41 13.32 1.25 -13.61
N GLY A 42 13.04 -0.03 -13.32
CA GLY A 42 14.01 -1.11 -13.49
C GLY A 42 15.21 -0.96 -12.57
N VAL A 43 16.22 -1.80 -12.79
CA VAL A 43 17.52 -1.71 -12.12
C VAL A 43 18.53 -1.22 -13.16
N PHE A 44 19.05 -0.02 -12.95
CA PHE A 44 19.94 0.69 -13.86
C PHE A 44 21.07 1.34 -13.06
N PRO A 45 22.26 1.47 -13.65
CA PRO A 45 22.96 2.73 -13.75
C PRO A 45 22.89 3.30 -15.15
#